data_AF-A0A7S0IS75-F1
#
_entry.id   AF-A0A7S0IS75-F1
#
_cell.length_a   1.000
_cell.length_b   1.000
_cell.length_c   1.000
_cell.angle_alpha   90.00
_cell.angle_beta   90.00
_cell.angle_gamma   90.00
#
_symmetry.space_group_name_H-M   'P 1'
#
loop_
_entity.id
_entity.type
_entity.pdbx_description
1 polymer ?
#
loop_
_entity_poly.entity_id
_entity_poly.type
_entity_poly.pdbx_seq_one_letter_code
_entity_poly.pdbx_strand_id
1 'polypeptide(L)'
;RVQPPPPPLLWWRVRRACPCRWITPAGKSGACKESPNSFAEAEVVLGSLRATTFEGCRSLCADDRGCVAFEFAGFERHWGLFSRCKIYRGVAPTRVVPASGFRCFVKSWDG
;
A
#
# COMPACT_ATOMS: atom_id res chain seq x y z
N ARG A 1 -29.24 -14.20 25.28
CA ARG A 1 -29.60 -14.86 23.99
C ARG A 1 -28.32 -14.90 23.16
N VAL A 2 -27.72 -16.08 23.00
CA VAL A 2 -26.54 -16.26 22.14
C VAL A 2 -27.06 -16.46 20.72
N GLN A 3 -26.62 -15.63 19.77
CA GLN A 3 -27.00 -15.80 18.36
C GLN A 3 -26.30 -17.05 17.79
N PRO A 4 -26.99 -17.87 16.96
CA PRO A 4 -26.37 -19.01 16.31
C PRO A 4 -25.37 -18.56 15.23
N PRO A 5 -24.31 -19.34 14.95
CA PRO A 5 -23.36 -19.01 13.92
C PRO A 5 -24.03 -19.03 12.52
N PRO A 6 -23.65 -18.11 11.62
CA PRO A 6 -24.21 -18.04 10.27
C PRO A 6 -23.82 -19.26 9.40
N PRO A 7 -24.65 -19.63 8.40
CA PRO A 7 -24.52 -20.88 7.65
C PRO A 7 -23.27 -20.96 6.76
N PRO A 8 -22.82 -22.19 6.43
CA PRO A 8 -21.50 -22.50 5.87
C PRO A 8 -21.33 -22.18 4.37
N LEU A 9 -22.08 -21.25 3.79
CA LEU A 9 -21.99 -20.91 2.36
C LEU A 9 -21.51 -19.48 2.07
N LEU A 10 -21.11 -18.72 3.09
CA LEU A 10 -20.64 -17.33 2.93
C LEU A 10 -19.12 -17.13 3.13
N TRP A 11 -18.37 -18.16 3.55
CA TRP A 11 -16.93 -18.03 3.82
C TRP A 11 -16.05 -17.91 2.57
N TRP A 12 -16.56 -18.30 1.39
CA TRP A 12 -15.78 -18.24 0.14
C TRP A 12 -15.74 -16.85 -0.51
N ARG A 13 -16.66 -15.94 -0.16
CA ARG A 13 -16.57 -14.52 -0.60
C ARG A 13 -15.61 -13.67 0.22
N VAL A 14 -15.11 -14.18 1.34
CA VAL A 14 -14.13 -13.49 2.19
C VAL A 14 -12.68 -13.86 1.81
N ARG A 15 -12.48 -14.75 0.82
CA ARG A 15 -11.14 -15.17 0.34
C ARG A 15 -10.48 -14.21 -0.66
N ARG A 16 -10.72 -12.90 -0.57
CA ARG A 16 -10.05 -11.90 -1.43
C ARG A 16 -9.45 -10.70 -0.73
N ALA A 17 -9.53 -10.60 0.59
CA ALA A 17 -8.67 -9.70 1.33
C ALA A 17 -7.49 -10.53 1.82
N CYS A 18 -6.31 -10.36 1.22
CA CYS A 18 -5.10 -10.84 1.87
C CYS A 18 -5.08 -10.30 3.32
N PRO A 19 -4.81 -11.12 4.36
CA PRO A 19 -4.51 -10.64 5.71
C PRO A 19 -3.12 -10.00 5.75
N CYS A 20 -2.86 -9.14 4.77
CA CYS A 20 -1.63 -8.43 4.55
C CYS A 20 -1.45 -7.43 5.68
N ARG A 21 -0.53 -7.75 6.59
CA ARG A 21 -0.03 -6.79 7.55
C ARG A 21 0.91 -5.85 6.81
N TRP A 22 0.71 -4.55 6.97
CA TRP A 22 1.54 -3.53 6.31
C TRP A 22 2.53 -2.97 7.33
N ILE A 23 3.81 -3.02 6.98
CA ILE A 23 4.89 -2.53 7.84
C ILE A 23 5.72 -1.48 7.11
N THR A 24 6.28 -0.54 7.85
CA THR A 24 7.28 0.39 7.32
C THR A 24 8.67 -0.26 7.37
N PRO A 25 9.46 -0.22 6.29
CA PRO A 25 10.82 -0.76 6.31
C PRO A 25 11.65 -0.13 7.43
N ALA A 26 12.28 -0.96 8.27
CA ALA A 26 13.09 -0.56 9.42
C ALA A 26 12.37 0.37 10.43
N GLY A 27 11.03 0.37 10.46
CA GLY A 27 10.24 1.24 11.36
C GLY A 27 10.29 2.73 10.99
N LYS A 28 10.75 3.07 9.77
CA LYS A 28 10.96 4.46 9.36
C LYS A 28 9.93 4.91 8.33
N SER A 29 9.51 6.17 8.45
CA SER A 29 8.65 6.86 7.47
C SER A 29 9.49 7.50 6.37
N GLY A 30 9.04 7.39 5.12
CA GLY A 30 9.70 7.97 3.96
C GLY A 30 9.24 7.30 2.66
N ALA A 31 9.79 7.74 1.53
CA ALA A 31 9.57 7.13 0.23
C ALA A 31 10.23 5.74 0.17
N CYS A 32 9.69 4.81 -0.62
CA CYS A 32 10.30 3.51 -0.82
C CYS A 32 11.61 3.67 -1.62
N LYS A 33 12.65 2.94 -1.21
CA LYS A 33 13.92 2.90 -1.95
C LYS A 33 13.96 1.65 -2.84
N GLU A 34 13.93 1.82 -4.16
CA GLU A 34 14.03 0.70 -5.12
C GLU A 34 15.44 0.10 -5.18
N SER A 35 16.49 0.94 -5.15
CA SER A 35 17.90 0.51 -5.23
C SER A 35 18.80 1.44 -4.40
N PRO A 36 19.99 0.99 -3.95
CA PRO A 36 20.94 1.81 -3.17
C PRO A 36 21.25 3.18 -3.80
N ASN A 37 21.18 3.30 -5.13
CA ASN A 37 21.51 4.52 -5.88
C ASN A 37 20.35 5.09 -6.72
N SER A 38 19.12 4.59 -6.56
CA SER A 38 17.96 5.11 -7.30
C SER A 38 17.01 5.81 -6.34
N PHE A 39 16.77 7.10 -6.57
CA PHE A 39 15.54 7.73 -6.10
C PHE A 39 14.43 7.11 -6.93
N ALA A 40 13.40 6.56 -6.29
CA ALA A 40 12.31 5.90 -7.01
C ALA A 40 11.76 6.86 -8.08
N GLU A 41 11.91 6.53 -9.36
CA GLU A 41 11.25 7.28 -10.42
C GLU A 41 9.75 7.17 -10.18
N ALA A 42 9.11 8.32 -10.22
CA ALA A 42 7.72 8.49 -9.90
C ALA A 42 6.82 7.94 -10.99
N GLU A 43 6.60 6.62 -11.05
CA GLU A 43 5.45 6.14 -11.80
C GLU A 43 4.20 6.47 -10.97
N VAL A 44 3.60 7.61 -11.27
CA VAL A 44 2.35 8.05 -10.66
C VAL A 44 1.22 7.34 -11.39
N VAL A 45 0.41 6.56 -10.69
CA VAL A 45 -0.87 6.12 -11.23
C VAL A 45 -1.83 7.32 -11.24
N LEU A 46 -1.65 8.22 -12.20
CA LEU A 46 -2.56 9.33 -12.49
C LEU A 46 -3.82 8.74 -13.14
N GLY A 47 -4.97 8.90 -12.50
CA GLY A 47 -6.27 8.59 -13.13
C GLY A 47 -7.19 7.61 -12.41
N SER A 48 -6.80 7.05 -11.25
CA SER A 48 -7.72 6.25 -10.43
C SER A 48 -8.13 7.00 -9.18
N LEU A 49 -9.44 7.24 -9.00
CA LEU A 49 -10.00 7.79 -7.74
C LEU A 49 -9.64 6.94 -6.52
N ARG A 50 -9.33 5.65 -6.71
CA ARG A 50 -8.85 4.80 -5.61
C ARG A 50 -7.40 5.11 -5.24
N ALA A 51 -6.57 5.51 -6.20
CA ALA A 51 -5.17 5.86 -5.97
C ALA A 51 -4.98 7.20 -5.24
N THR A 52 -6.05 7.98 -5.01
CA THR A 52 -5.97 9.29 -4.35
C THR A 52 -6.01 9.24 -2.83
N THR A 53 -6.39 8.10 -2.27
CA THR A 53 -6.46 7.89 -0.82
C THR A 53 -5.49 6.80 -0.38
N PHE A 54 -5.06 6.89 0.87
CA PHE A 54 -4.20 5.86 1.46
C PHE A 54 -4.85 4.47 1.38
N GLU A 55 -6.10 4.34 1.83
CA GLU A 55 -6.81 3.07 1.82
C GLU A 55 -7.04 2.54 0.40
N GLY A 56 -7.37 3.40 -0.55
CA GLY A 56 -7.53 2.95 -1.93
C GLY A 56 -6.20 2.50 -2.56
N CYS A 57 -5.08 3.18 -2.28
CA CYS A 57 -3.74 2.75 -2.69
C CYS A 57 -3.36 1.40 -2.07
N ARG A 58 -3.65 1.24 -0.78
CA ARG A 58 -3.46 -0.01 -0.04
C ARG A 58 -4.28 -1.15 -0.63
N SER A 59 -5.57 -0.92 -0.91
CA SER A 59 -6.45 -1.92 -1.51
C SER A 59 -6.00 -2.33 -2.90
N LEU A 60 -5.53 -1.38 -3.74
CA LEU A 60 -4.98 -1.71 -5.06
C LEU A 60 -3.80 -2.68 -4.96
N CYS A 61 -2.89 -2.45 -4.01
CA CYS A 61 -1.77 -3.37 -3.77
C CYS A 61 -2.21 -4.67 -3.08
N ALA A 62 -3.26 -4.66 -2.25
CA ALA A 62 -3.80 -5.87 -1.63
C ALA A 62 -4.47 -6.80 -2.65
N ASP A 63 -5.18 -6.23 -3.62
CA ASP A 63 -5.88 -6.94 -4.70
C ASP A 63 -4.91 -7.47 -5.77
N ASP A 64 -3.75 -6.84 -5.94
CA ASP A 64 -2.71 -7.26 -6.86
C ASP A 64 -1.80 -8.33 -6.23
N ARG A 65 -1.86 -9.55 -6.79
CA ARG A 65 -1.04 -10.70 -6.35
C ARG A 65 0.46 -10.45 -6.49
N GLY A 66 0.88 -9.66 -7.47
CA GLY A 66 2.28 -9.33 -7.71
C GLY A 66 2.77 -8.16 -6.87
N CYS A 67 1.88 -7.44 -6.19
CA CYS A 67 2.29 -6.34 -5.34
C CYS A 67 2.92 -6.82 -4.04
N VAL A 68 4.08 -6.26 -3.73
CA VAL A 68 4.86 -6.52 -2.51
C VAL A 68 5.02 -5.30 -1.62
N ALA A 69 4.79 -4.10 -2.16
CA ALA A 69 4.81 -2.85 -1.41
C ALA A 69 4.04 -1.76 -2.14
N PHE A 70 3.63 -0.73 -1.41
CA PHE A 70 3.13 0.50 -2.00
C PHE A 70 3.72 1.72 -1.29
N GLU A 71 3.81 2.83 -2.01
CA GLU A 71 4.14 4.14 -1.48
C GLU A 71 2.92 5.03 -1.63
N PHE A 72 2.54 5.67 -0.54
CA PHE A 72 1.49 6.69 -0.55
C PHE A 72 2.03 8.02 -0.04
N ALA A 73 1.64 9.08 -0.74
CA ALA A 73 1.90 10.44 -0.31
C ALA A 73 0.65 11.30 -0.51
N GLY A 74 0.31 12.11 0.48
CA GLY A 74 -0.80 13.04 0.43
C GLY A 74 -0.31 14.42 0.84
N PHE A 75 -0.51 15.40 -0.03
CA PHE A 75 -0.07 16.78 0.16
C PHE A 75 -1.22 17.72 -0.12
N GLU A 76 -1.40 18.70 0.76
CA GLU A 76 -2.21 19.86 0.46
C GLU A 76 -1.30 20.91 -0.20
N ARG A 77 -1.66 21.37 -1.40
CA ARG A 77 -1.00 22.48 -2.08
C ARG A 77 -2.00 23.61 -2.28
N HIS A 78 -1.48 24.81 -2.52
CA HIS A 78 -2.28 26.04 -2.70
C HIS A 78 -3.42 25.93 -3.75
N TRP A 79 -3.37 24.95 -4.65
CA TRP A 79 -4.35 24.73 -5.73
C TRP A 79 -5.11 23.40 -5.62
N GLY A 80 -5.00 22.68 -4.50
CA GLY A 80 -5.76 21.45 -4.25
C GLY A 80 -4.98 20.34 -3.54
N LEU A 81 -5.67 19.21 -3.34
CA LEU A 81 -5.09 18.00 -2.75
C LEU A 81 -4.33 17.21 -3.82
N PHE A 82 -3.03 17.04 -3.61
CA PHE A 82 -2.18 16.18 -4.43
C PHE A 82 -1.91 14.87 -3.69
N SER A 83 -2.29 13.77 -4.31
CA SER A 83 -2.04 12.43 -3.79
C SER A 83 -1.23 11.63 -4.79
N ARG A 84 -0.30 10.82 -4.30
CA ARG A 84 0.50 9.91 -5.11
C ARG A 84 0.44 8.52 -4.51
N CYS A 85 0.16 7.55 -5.37
CA CYS A 85 0.20 6.12 -5.08
C CYS A 85 1.13 5.45 -6.09
N LYS A 86 2.15 4.75 -5.60
CA LYS A 86 3.02 3.89 -6.42
C LYS A 86 2.96 2.47 -5.88
N ILE A 87 2.76 1.51 -6.77
CA ILE A 87 2.66 0.08 -6.46
C ILE A 87 3.97 -0.58 -6.91
N TYR A 88 4.61 -1.33 -6.02
CA TYR A 88 5.85 -2.04 -6.32
C TYR A 88 5.55 -3.53 -6.49
N ARG A 89 5.97 -4.08 -7.64
CA ARG A 89 5.90 -5.50 -7.97
C ARG A 89 7.30 -6.09 -7.98
N GLY A 90 7.47 -7.32 -7.49
CA GLY A 90 8.77 -8.00 -7.45
C GLY A 90 9.41 -8.02 -6.05
N VAL A 91 10.58 -7.42 -5.88
CA VAL A 91 11.31 -7.45 -4.59
C VAL A 91 10.82 -6.33 -3.67
N ALA A 92 10.51 -6.68 -2.43
CA ALA A 92 10.07 -5.72 -1.44
C ALA A 92 11.18 -4.72 -1.05
N PRO A 93 10.91 -3.40 -1.02
CA PRO A 93 11.87 -2.41 -0.58
C PRO A 93 12.22 -2.61 0.89
N THR A 94 13.50 -2.72 1.21
CA THR A 94 13.98 -2.94 2.59
C THR A 94 14.39 -1.64 3.30
N ARG A 95 14.40 -0.52 2.57
CA ARG A 95 14.82 0.79 3.07
C ARG A 95 13.87 1.88 2.60
N VAL A 96 13.84 2.96 3.35
CA VAL A 96 13.15 4.20 2.99
C VAL A 96 14.14 5.34 2.76
N VAL A 97 13.77 6.27 1.89
CA VAL A 97 14.43 7.57 1.73
C VAL A 97 13.65 8.60 2.54
N PRO A 98 14.27 9.38 3.45
CA PRO A 98 13.59 10.45 4.16
C PRO A 98 13.00 11.45 3.18
N ALA A 99 11.67 11.48 3.07
CA ALA A 99 10.94 12.37 2.20
C ALA A 99 9.63 12.76 2.88
N SER A 100 9.48 14.05 3.17
CA SER A 100 8.31 14.57 3.88
C SER A 100 7.03 14.25 3.12
N GLY A 101 6.01 13.77 3.83
CA GLY A 101 4.70 13.41 3.28
C GLY A 101 4.65 12.09 2.49
N PHE A 102 5.78 11.41 2.27
CA PHE A 102 5.81 10.07 1.68
C PHE A 102 5.86 8.98 2.75
N ARG A 103 5.14 7.89 2.51
CA ARG A 103 5.14 6.71 3.38
C ARG A 103 5.19 5.43 2.56
N CYS A 104 6.22 4.63 2.80
CA CYS A 104 6.43 3.32 2.22
C CYS A 104 5.84 2.23 3.12
N PHE A 105 5.07 1.32 2.52
CA PHE A 105 4.47 0.19 3.19
C PHE A 105 4.79 -1.09 2.44
N VAL A 106 5.36 -2.05 3.16
CA VAL A 106 5.68 -3.37 2.64
C VAL A 106 4.68 -4.38 3.14
N LYS A 107 4.31 -5.29 2.25
CA LYS A 107 3.44 -6.44 2.52
C LYS A 107 4.22 -7.42 3.39
N SER A 108 3.90 -7.49 4.67
CA SER A 108 4.38 -8.53 5.56
C SER A 108 3.48 -9.75 5.44
N TRP A 109 4.08 -10.90 5.15
CA TRP A 109 3.43 -12.19 5.26
C TRP A 109 3.80 -12.72 6.63
N ASP A 110 2.90 -12.61 7.61
CA ASP A 110 3.00 -13.41 8.83
C ASP A 110 2.67 -14.85 8.41
N GLY A 111 3.70 -15.61 8.03
CA GLY A 111 3.65 -17.03 7.73
C GLY A 111 4.05 -17.85 8.94
#